data_AF-A0A286TZQ3-F1
#
_entry.id   AF-A0A286TZQ3-F1
#
_cell.length_a   1.000
_cell.length_b   1.000
_cell.length_c   1.000
_cell.angle_alpha   90.00
_cell.angle_beta   90.00
_cell.angle_gamma   90.00
#
_symmetry.space_group_name_H-M   'P 1'
#
loop_
_entity.id
_entity.type
_entity.pdbx_description
1 polymer ?
#
loop_
_entity_poly.entity_id
_entity_poly.type
_entity_poly.pdbx_seq_one_letter_code
_entity_poly.pdbx_strand_id
1 'polypeptide(L)'
;MKRDFVNAIKNNQIDSRHFFVTKNPGRNPDADKAQLKVKIIRLRKQNYSILDIKSALQAEGNRVSHDYIDRVLSAEGFARLPKRTQIERKLQFSKIIKAPRSHSIDWNIDKGQLFHSERGIGILPFLPLLARLCVDQWIEFAEYPGTSELSSVQNVLPFIALKLAGHNRYSQDDLWAMDRGFGLFSGLNVLPKDGTLSSYSYRTDRHMN
;
A
#
# COMPACT_ATOMS: atom_id res chain seq x y z
N MET A 1 -14.93 -52.03 10.47
CA MET A 1 -14.16 -52.77 9.43
C MET A 1 -14.83 -52.54 8.08
N LYS A 2 -14.08 -52.19 7.03
CA LYS A 2 -14.64 -51.98 5.69
C LYS A 2 -15.29 -53.29 5.20
N ARG A 3 -16.51 -53.22 4.66
CA ARG A 3 -17.31 -54.38 4.19
C ARG A 3 -16.52 -55.27 3.21
N ASP A 4 -15.67 -54.66 2.40
CA ASP A 4 -14.84 -55.32 1.40
C ASP A 4 -13.82 -56.29 2.03
N PHE A 5 -13.26 -55.93 3.19
CA PHE A 5 -12.30 -56.77 3.89
C PHE A 5 -12.94 -58.04 4.46
N VAL A 6 -14.15 -57.92 5.01
CA VAL A 6 -14.89 -59.07 5.57
C VAL A 6 -15.36 -60.01 4.46
N ASN A 7 -15.78 -59.47 3.31
CA ASN A 7 -16.14 -60.27 2.15
C ASN A 7 -14.93 -61.00 1.54
N ALA A 8 -13.76 -60.35 1.49
CA ALA A 8 -12.52 -60.97 1.01
C ALA A 8 -12.06 -62.13 1.91
N ILE A 9 -12.23 -62.01 3.23
CA ILE A 9 -11.99 -63.11 4.18
C ILE A 9 -12.94 -64.28 3.93
N LYS A 10 -14.25 -64.01 3.78
CA LYS A 10 -15.26 -65.05 3.56
C LYS A 10 -15.03 -65.84 2.27
N ASN A 11 -14.46 -65.21 1.24
CA ASN A 11 -14.23 -65.82 -0.06
C ASN A 11 -12.80 -66.35 -0.25
N ASN A 12 -11.97 -66.35 0.81
CA ASN A 12 -10.57 -66.75 0.79
C ASN A 12 -9.70 -66.02 -0.27
N GLN A 13 -10.05 -64.76 -0.57
CA GLN A 13 -9.40 -63.90 -1.57
C GLN A 13 -8.60 -62.79 -0.87
N ILE A 14 -7.73 -63.17 0.05
CA ILE A 14 -6.93 -62.21 0.82
C ILE A 14 -5.61 -61.99 0.08
N ASP A 15 -5.40 -60.76 -0.40
CA ASP A 15 -4.15 -60.31 -0.99
C ASP A 15 -3.47 -59.23 -0.13
N SER A 16 -2.15 -59.11 -0.25
CA SER A 16 -1.24 -58.12 0.35
C SER A 16 -1.77 -56.67 0.32
N ARG A 17 -2.55 -56.29 -0.70
CA ARG A 17 -3.20 -54.97 -0.84
C ARG A 17 -4.21 -54.66 0.27
N HIS A 18 -4.71 -55.67 0.97
CA HIS A 18 -5.64 -55.50 2.09
C HIS A 18 -4.92 -55.14 3.40
N PHE A 19 -3.62 -55.45 3.49
CA PHE A 19 -2.81 -55.19 4.68
C PHE A 19 -1.88 -53.99 4.52
N PHE A 20 -1.44 -53.69 3.30
CA PHE A 20 -0.47 -52.63 3.03
C PHE A 20 -1.05 -51.55 2.12
N VAL A 21 -0.77 -50.28 2.46
CA VAL A 21 -1.13 -49.14 1.62
C VAL A 21 -0.25 -49.15 0.37
N THR A 22 -0.82 -49.45 -0.79
CA THR A 22 -0.14 -49.27 -2.07
C THR A 22 0.03 -47.77 -2.35
N LYS A 23 1.27 -47.28 -2.40
CA LYS A 23 1.56 -45.89 -2.77
C LYS A 23 1.26 -45.72 -4.26
N ASN A 24 0.21 -44.99 -4.58
CA ASN A 24 -0.02 -44.57 -5.95
C ASN A 24 1.07 -43.55 -6.35
N PRO A 25 1.59 -43.61 -7.60
CA PRO A 25 2.49 -42.58 -8.10
C PRO A 25 1.81 -41.22 -7.97
N GLY A 26 2.56 -40.25 -7.43
CA GLY A 26 2.06 -38.88 -7.22
C GLY A 26 1.69 -38.20 -8.53
N ARG A 27 0.93 -37.11 -8.45
CA ARG A 27 0.54 -36.30 -9.61
C ARG A 27 1.78 -35.88 -10.40
N ASN A 28 1.78 -36.13 -11.71
CA ASN A 28 2.89 -35.74 -12.59
C ASN A 28 3.15 -34.23 -12.45
N PRO A 29 4.42 -33.79 -12.34
CA PRO A 29 4.72 -32.37 -12.22
C PRO A 29 4.20 -31.63 -13.44
N ASP A 30 3.41 -30.59 -13.17
CA ASP A 30 2.79 -29.74 -14.18
C ASP A 30 3.88 -29.05 -15.03
N ALA A 31 3.76 -29.09 -16.36
CA ALA A 31 4.78 -28.51 -17.27
C ALA A 31 4.96 -27.00 -17.01
N ASP A 32 3.87 -26.31 -16.67
CA ASP A 32 3.86 -24.89 -16.34
C ASP A 32 4.66 -24.59 -15.06
N LYS A 33 4.65 -25.52 -14.08
CA LYS A 33 5.44 -25.39 -12.85
C LYS A 33 6.93 -25.56 -13.10
N ALA A 34 7.32 -26.37 -14.08
CA ALA A 34 8.72 -26.52 -14.46
C ALA A 34 9.27 -25.20 -15.05
N GLN A 35 8.51 -24.54 -15.93
CA GLN A 35 8.89 -23.23 -16.49
C GLN A 35 8.97 -22.16 -15.39
N LEU A 36 7.98 -22.13 -14.50
CA LEU A 36 7.94 -21.21 -13.37
C LEU A 36 9.16 -21.40 -12.44
N LYS A 37 9.56 -22.66 -12.20
CA LYS A 37 10.74 -23.02 -11.41
C LYS A 37 12.02 -22.45 -12.03
N VAL A 38 12.22 -22.65 -13.33
CA VAL A 38 13.39 -22.10 -14.06
C VAL A 38 13.45 -20.58 -13.93
N LYS A 39 12.30 -19.91 -14.02
CA LYS A 39 12.22 -18.45 -13.89
C LYS A 39 12.53 -17.95 -12.49
N ILE A 40 12.02 -18.61 -11.45
CA ILE A 40 12.35 -18.33 -10.05
C ILE A 40 13.86 -18.43 -9.83
N ILE A 41 14.50 -19.49 -10.34
CA ILE A 41 15.95 -19.69 -10.25
C ILE A 41 16.72 -18.59 -10.99
N ARG A 42 16.26 -18.18 -12.19
CA ARG A 42 16.88 -17.09 -12.96
C ARG A 42 16.84 -15.77 -12.19
N LEU A 43 15.68 -15.40 -11.65
CA LEU A 43 15.53 -14.18 -10.86
C LEU A 43 16.37 -14.26 -9.57
N ARG A 44 16.44 -15.44 -8.95
CA ARG A 44 17.28 -15.65 -7.77
C ARG A 44 18.76 -15.43 -8.04
N LYS A 45 19.27 -15.92 -9.18
CA LYS A 45 20.65 -15.71 -9.63
C LYS A 45 20.97 -14.23 -9.87
N GLN A 46 19.97 -13.40 -10.10
CA GLN A 46 20.09 -11.94 -10.20
C GLN A 46 19.97 -11.24 -8.83
N ASN A 47 20.04 -11.98 -7.72
CA ASN A 47 19.91 -11.50 -6.34
C ASN A 47 18.53 -10.89 -5.97
N TYR A 48 17.46 -11.27 -6.68
CA TYR A 48 16.11 -10.88 -6.28
C TYR A 48 15.69 -11.55 -4.97
N SER A 49 15.05 -10.78 -4.08
CA SER A 49 14.43 -11.31 -2.86
C SER A 49 13.14 -12.07 -3.21
N ILE A 50 12.63 -12.88 -2.27
CA ILE A 50 11.36 -13.59 -2.45
C ILE A 50 10.21 -12.63 -2.81
N LEU A 51 10.20 -11.43 -2.21
CA LEU A 51 9.22 -10.39 -2.50
C LEU A 51 9.39 -9.85 -3.93
N ASP A 52 10.62 -9.54 -4.35
CA ASP A 52 10.88 -9.01 -5.68
C ASP A 52 10.60 -10.06 -6.77
N ILE A 53 10.93 -11.33 -6.51
CA ILE A 53 10.61 -12.47 -7.40
C ILE A 53 9.09 -12.54 -7.60
N LYS A 54 8.32 -12.43 -6.52
CA LYS A 54 6.86 -12.44 -6.61
C LYS A 54 6.33 -11.27 -7.43
N SER A 55 6.83 -10.05 -7.18
CA SER A 55 6.43 -8.86 -7.93
C SER A 55 6.75 -8.97 -9.41
N ALA A 56 7.94 -9.47 -9.77
CA ALA A 56 8.33 -9.70 -11.16
C ALA A 56 7.43 -10.75 -11.84
N LEU A 57 7.17 -11.88 -11.18
CA LEU A 57 6.28 -12.92 -11.70
C LEU A 57 4.84 -12.41 -11.89
N GLN A 58 4.35 -11.60 -10.95
CA GLN A 58 3.01 -11.02 -10.99
C GLN A 58 2.88 -9.98 -12.12
N ALA A 59 3.91 -9.17 -12.38
CA ALA A 59 3.93 -8.23 -13.52
C ALA A 59 3.83 -8.97 -14.86
N GLU A 60 4.34 -10.21 -14.92
CA GLU A 60 4.26 -11.09 -16.07
C GLU A 60 3.01 -12.00 -16.06
N GLY A 61 2.01 -11.70 -15.22
CA GLY A 61 0.73 -12.42 -15.16
C GLY A 61 0.74 -13.73 -14.38
N ASN A 62 1.88 -14.13 -13.79
CA ASN A 62 2.01 -15.39 -13.05
C ASN A 62 1.71 -15.18 -11.57
N ARG A 63 0.57 -15.69 -11.08
CA ARG A 63 0.20 -15.61 -9.65
C ARG A 63 0.84 -16.75 -8.87
N VAL A 64 1.80 -16.41 -8.01
CA VAL A 64 2.57 -17.38 -7.21
C VAL A 64 2.57 -16.97 -5.73
N SER A 65 2.46 -17.96 -4.83
CA SER A 65 2.57 -17.72 -3.39
C SER A 65 4.02 -17.56 -2.95
N HIS A 66 4.25 -16.79 -1.88
CA HIS A 66 5.60 -16.64 -1.30
C HIS A 66 6.18 -17.99 -0.85
N ASP A 67 5.33 -18.83 -0.25
CA ASP A 67 5.68 -20.17 0.21
C ASP A 67 6.15 -21.09 -0.92
N TYR A 68 5.52 -21.02 -2.09
CA TYR A 68 5.96 -21.79 -3.25
C TYR A 68 7.36 -21.36 -3.71
N ILE A 69 7.62 -20.05 -3.76
CA ILE A 69 8.93 -19.51 -4.12
C ILE A 69 9.98 -19.97 -3.11
N ASP A 70 9.69 -19.87 -1.81
CA ASP A 70 10.61 -20.29 -0.74
C ASP A 70 10.93 -21.79 -0.80
N ARG A 71 9.92 -22.65 -1.04
CA ARG A 71 10.12 -24.09 -1.25
C ARG A 71 10.98 -24.40 -2.47
N VAL A 72 10.74 -23.72 -3.59
CA VAL A 72 11.54 -23.88 -4.81
C VAL A 72 13.00 -23.49 -4.56
N LEU A 73 13.24 -22.38 -3.88
CA LEU A 73 14.59 -21.90 -3.57
C LEU A 73 15.31 -22.81 -2.58
N SER A 74 14.60 -23.28 -1.55
CA SER A 74 15.14 -24.20 -0.55
C SER A 74 15.49 -25.57 -1.16
N ALA A 75 14.63 -26.10 -2.04
CA ALA A 75 14.89 -27.35 -2.75
C ALA A 75 16.10 -27.28 -3.69
N GLU A 76 16.38 -26.10 -4.26
CA GLU A 76 17.55 -25.83 -5.10
C GLU A 76 18.80 -25.42 -4.29
N GLY A 77 18.72 -25.38 -2.96
CA GLY A 77 19.87 -25.09 -2.09
C GLY A 77 20.27 -23.62 -2.02
N PHE A 78 19.41 -22.67 -2.40
CA PHE A 78 19.71 -21.25 -2.25
C PHE A 78 19.67 -20.84 -0.78
N ALA A 79 20.79 -20.32 -0.27
CA ALA A 79 20.85 -19.71 1.06
C ALA A 79 19.98 -18.43 1.13
N ARG A 80 19.59 -18.04 2.34
CA ARG A 80 18.91 -16.76 2.59
C ARG A 80 19.80 -15.60 2.14
N LEU A 81 19.20 -14.55 1.55
CA LEU A 81 19.99 -13.35 1.24
C LEU A 81 20.44 -12.67 2.53
N PRO A 82 21.63 -12.05 2.54
CA PRO A 82 21.99 -11.13 3.61
C PRO A 82 20.96 -10.01 3.70
N LYS A 83 20.80 -9.46 4.91
CA LYS A 83 19.96 -8.29 5.11
C LYS A 83 20.51 -7.15 4.26
N ARG A 84 19.65 -6.55 3.42
CA ARG A 84 20.04 -5.47 2.51
C ARG A 84 20.77 -4.36 3.26
N THR A 85 21.84 -3.86 2.66
CA THR A 85 22.57 -2.69 3.19
C THR A 85 21.71 -1.43 3.07
N GLN A 86 22.08 -0.34 3.74
CA GLN A 86 21.36 0.94 3.57
C GLN A 86 21.46 1.46 2.12
N ILE A 87 22.57 1.21 1.44
CA ILE A 87 22.83 1.64 0.06
C ILE A 87 21.91 0.87 -0.90
N GLU A 88 21.83 -0.45 -0.78
CA GLU A 88 20.93 -1.28 -1.59
C GLU A 88 19.45 -0.93 -1.37
N ARG A 89 19.07 -0.61 -0.13
CA ARG A 89 17.73 -0.09 0.17
C ARG A 89 17.45 1.21 -0.56
N LYS A 90 18.41 2.15 -0.57
CA LYS A 90 18.31 3.42 -1.31
C LYS A 90 18.20 3.22 -2.83
N LEU A 91 18.94 2.26 -3.39
CA LEU A 91 18.91 1.94 -4.82
C LEU A 91 17.61 1.27 -5.26
N GLN A 92 16.96 0.51 -4.38
CA GLN A 92 15.68 -0.16 -4.65
C GLN A 92 14.44 0.64 -4.26
N PHE A 93 14.58 1.87 -3.75
CA PHE A 93 13.43 2.78 -3.75
C PHE A 93 13.03 3.00 -5.21
N SER A 94 11.95 2.30 -5.60
CA SER A 94 11.09 2.64 -6.72
C SER A 94 11.02 4.15 -6.82
N LYS A 95 11.17 4.71 -8.04
CA LYS A 95 11.01 6.14 -8.36
C LYS A 95 10.15 6.81 -7.29
N ILE A 96 10.76 7.58 -6.40
CA ILE A 96 10.03 8.33 -5.38
C ILE A 96 9.05 9.19 -6.16
N ILE A 97 7.77 8.77 -6.17
CA ILE A 97 6.72 9.55 -6.79
C ILE A 97 6.64 10.76 -5.88
N LYS A 98 7.12 11.90 -6.39
CA LYS A 98 7.07 13.14 -5.63
C LYS A 98 5.62 13.57 -5.55
N ALA A 99 5.17 13.92 -4.35
CA ALA A 99 3.86 14.53 -4.20
C ALA A 99 3.76 15.76 -5.10
N PRO A 100 2.62 15.98 -5.79
CA PRO A 100 2.43 17.17 -6.57
C PRO A 100 2.57 18.41 -5.66
N ARG A 101 2.99 19.53 -6.25
CA ARG A 101 3.06 20.78 -5.50
C ARG A 101 1.66 21.23 -5.15
N SER A 102 1.46 21.66 -3.90
CA SER A 102 0.18 22.24 -3.48
C SER A 102 -0.10 23.57 -4.18
N HIS A 103 -1.32 23.69 -4.68
CA HIS A 103 -1.86 24.93 -5.24
C HIS A 103 -3.37 24.97 -5.04
N SER A 104 -3.94 26.18 -5.10
CA SER A 104 -5.38 26.42 -5.12
C SER A 104 -6.07 25.63 -6.21
N ILE A 105 -7.21 25.02 -5.90
CA ILE A 105 -8.06 24.36 -6.90
C ILE A 105 -8.49 25.36 -7.96
N ASP A 106 -8.37 24.97 -9.23
CA ASP A 106 -8.95 25.72 -10.34
C ASP A 106 -10.26 25.05 -10.72
N TRP A 107 -11.39 25.66 -10.36
CA TRP A 107 -12.71 25.11 -10.64
C TRP A 107 -13.06 25.02 -12.13
N ASN A 108 -12.34 25.71 -13.02
CA ASN A 108 -12.52 25.54 -14.46
C ASN A 108 -11.90 24.24 -14.98
N ILE A 109 -10.82 23.78 -14.32
CA ILE A 109 -10.03 22.61 -14.75
C ILE A 109 -10.38 21.37 -13.92
N ASP A 110 -10.54 21.54 -12.61
CA ASP A 110 -10.65 20.44 -11.64
C ASP A 110 -12.08 19.93 -11.47
N LYS A 111 -13.08 20.70 -11.92
CA LYS A 111 -14.49 20.30 -11.82
C LYS A 111 -14.78 19.08 -12.69
N GLY A 112 -15.40 18.06 -12.09
CA GLY A 112 -15.76 16.82 -12.78
C GLY A 112 -14.63 15.81 -12.89
N GLN A 113 -13.43 16.10 -12.36
CA GLN A 113 -12.36 15.12 -12.30
C GLN A 113 -12.65 14.03 -11.26
N LEU A 114 -12.33 12.78 -11.63
CA LEU A 114 -12.37 11.64 -10.73
C LEU A 114 -10.97 11.38 -10.17
N PHE A 115 -10.87 11.22 -8.86
CA PHE A 115 -9.61 10.89 -8.19
C PHE A 115 -9.85 9.84 -7.12
N HIS A 116 -8.81 9.05 -6.87
CA HIS A 116 -8.79 8.10 -5.76
C HIS A 116 -8.41 8.82 -4.47
N SER A 117 -9.12 8.51 -3.39
CA SER A 117 -8.82 9.00 -2.05
C SER A 117 -9.06 7.87 -1.07
N GLU A 118 -8.06 7.53 -0.26
CA GLU A 118 -8.15 6.43 0.70
C GLU A 118 -8.78 6.87 2.01
N ARG A 119 -8.47 8.10 2.45
CA ARG A 119 -8.80 8.58 3.79
C ARG A 119 -9.46 9.96 3.75
N GLY A 120 -9.11 10.81 2.79
CA GLY A 120 -9.63 12.17 2.67
C GLY A 120 -11.14 12.28 2.44
N ILE A 121 -11.81 11.25 1.93
CA ILE A 121 -13.27 11.27 1.71
C ILE A 121 -14.04 11.42 3.03
N GLY A 122 -13.57 10.76 4.10
CA GLY A 122 -14.29 10.70 5.38
C GLY A 122 -14.46 12.05 6.08
N ILE A 123 -13.63 13.04 5.73
CA ILE A 123 -13.68 14.38 6.32
C ILE A 123 -14.51 15.38 5.50
N LEU A 124 -14.80 15.10 4.21
CA LEU A 124 -15.57 16.00 3.36
C LEU A 124 -16.99 16.32 3.88
N PRO A 125 -17.70 15.40 4.56
CA PRO A 125 -18.99 15.72 5.17
C PRO A 125 -18.96 16.85 6.22
N PHE A 126 -17.77 17.23 6.72
CA PHE A 126 -17.62 18.37 7.62
C PHE A 126 -17.55 19.73 6.90
N LEU A 127 -17.35 19.77 5.58
CA LEU A 127 -17.32 21.03 4.82
C LEU A 127 -18.61 21.86 4.95
N PRO A 128 -19.83 21.29 4.83
CA PRO A 128 -21.06 22.05 5.06
C PRO A 128 -21.16 22.59 6.49
N LEU A 129 -20.61 21.88 7.47
CA LEU A 129 -20.57 22.35 8.86
C LEU A 129 -19.62 23.55 9.01
N LEU A 130 -18.42 23.47 8.44
CA LEU A 130 -17.46 24.58 8.45
C LEU A 130 -18.05 25.83 7.78
N ALA A 131 -18.71 25.67 6.63
CA ALA A 131 -19.39 26.76 5.92
C ALA A 131 -20.54 27.36 6.75
N ARG A 132 -21.35 26.52 7.41
CA ARG A 132 -22.43 26.99 8.29
C ARG A 132 -21.91 27.76 9.51
N LEU A 133 -20.75 27.38 10.02
CA LEU A 133 -20.08 28.04 11.13
C LEU A 133 -19.22 29.24 10.69
N CYS A 134 -19.11 29.49 9.37
CA CYS A 134 -18.27 30.55 8.81
C CYS A 134 -16.81 30.49 9.29
N VAL A 135 -16.25 29.28 9.39
CA VAL A 135 -14.88 29.07 9.90
C VAL A 135 -13.83 29.75 9.02
N ASP A 136 -14.07 29.81 7.71
CA ASP A 136 -13.27 30.58 6.76
C ASP A 136 -13.16 32.06 7.17
N GLN A 137 -14.28 32.68 7.55
CA GLN A 137 -14.30 34.08 7.98
C GLN A 137 -13.58 34.27 9.33
N TRP A 138 -13.68 33.31 10.24
CA TRP A 138 -12.93 33.36 11.50
C TRP A 138 -11.42 33.31 11.26
N ILE A 139 -10.98 32.48 10.31
CA ILE A 139 -9.57 32.37 9.94
C ILE A 139 -9.08 33.67 9.27
N GLU A 140 -9.91 34.30 8.44
CA GLU A 140 -9.57 35.59 7.83
C GLU A 140 -9.48 36.71 8.89
N PHE A 141 -10.40 36.74 9.85
CA PHE A 141 -10.40 37.72 10.93
C PHE A 141 -9.24 37.55 11.91
N ALA A 142 -8.77 36.32 12.11
CA ALA A 142 -7.64 35.99 12.98
C ALA A 142 -6.27 36.44 12.42
N GLU A 143 -6.23 37.02 11.22
CA GLU A 143 -5.03 37.55 10.57
C GLU A 143 -3.88 36.53 10.43
N TYR A 144 -4.21 35.23 10.33
CA TYR A 144 -3.20 34.19 10.12
C TYR A 144 -2.35 34.48 8.87
N PRO A 145 -1.05 34.12 8.88
CA PRO A 145 -0.16 34.48 7.79
C PRO A 145 -0.62 33.86 6.46
N GLY A 146 -0.57 34.64 5.39
CA GLY A 146 -0.68 34.13 4.02
C GLY A 146 0.69 33.89 3.40
N THR A 147 0.72 33.23 2.24
CA THR A 147 1.87 33.25 1.33
C THR A 147 1.42 33.80 -0.02
N SER A 148 2.37 34.02 -0.94
CA SER A 148 2.04 34.40 -2.31
C SER A 148 1.25 33.33 -3.07
N GLU A 149 1.26 32.08 -2.60
CA GLU A 149 0.64 30.94 -3.30
C GLU A 149 -0.61 30.41 -2.60
N LEU A 150 -0.71 30.58 -1.28
CA LEU A 150 -1.77 30.01 -0.43
C LEU A 150 -2.33 31.07 0.52
N SER A 151 -3.65 31.21 0.56
CA SER A 151 -4.35 32.10 1.50
C SER A 151 -4.21 31.61 2.96
N SER A 152 -4.54 32.48 3.93
CA SER A 152 -4.60 32.10 5.35
C SER A 152 -5.52 30.89 5.57
N VAL A 153 -6.71 30.91 4.99
CA VAL A 153 -7.69 29.81 5.02
C VAL A 153 -7.09 28.50 4.49
N GLN A 154 -6.43 28.55 3.34
CA GLN A 154 -5.81 27.38 2.71
C GLN A 154 -4.60 26.84 3.47
N ASN A 155 -3.95 27.65 4.31
CA ASN A 155 -2.89 27.19 5.19
C ASN A 155 -3.42 26.59 6.49
N VAL A 156 -4.58 27.06 6.99
CA VAL A 156 -5.16 26.59 8.25
C VAL A 156 -6.02 25.33 8.07
N LEU A 157 -6.84 25.24 7.02
CA LEU A 157 -7.69 24.08 6.76
C LEU A 157 -6.96 22.72 6.71
N PRO A 158 -5.72 22.60 6.19
CA PRO A 158 -4.92 21.39 6.28
C PRO A 158 -4.78 20.84 7.70
N PHE A 159 -4.61 21.70 8.71
CA PHE A 159 -4.52 21.27 10.10
C PHE A 159 -5.84 20.72 10.60
N ILE A 160 -6.96 21.38 10.27
CA ILE A 160 -8.31 20.91 10.61
C ILE A 160 -8.58 19.55 9.93
N ALA A 161 -8.22 19.42 8.65
CA ALA A 161 -8.38 18.20 7.87
C ALA A 161 -7.66 17.00 8.54
N LEU A 162 -6.41 17.21 8.95
CA LEU A 162 -5.61 16.19 9.63
C LEU A 162 -6.16 15.84 11.01
N LYS A 163 -6.67 16.83 11.76
CA LYS A 163 -7.30 16.59 13.07
C LYS A 163 -8.59 15.79 12.95
N LEU A 164 -9.44 16.12 11.99
CA LEU A 164 -10.68 15.37 11.73
C LEU A 164 -10.40 13.93 11.29
N ALA A 165 -9.30 13.69 10.57
CA ALA A 165 -8.86 12.35 10.20
C ALA A 165 -8.17 11.56 11.34
N GLY A 166 -8.03 12.15 12.54
CA GLY A 166 -7.47 11.47 13.71
C GLY A 166 -5.94 11.43 13.75
N HIS A 167 -5.26 12.35 13.06
CA HIS A 167 -3.80 12.39 13.02
C HIS A 167 -3.21 13.37 14.05
N ASN A 168 -2.31 12.86 14.89
CA ASN A 168 -1.74 13.61 16.03
C ASN A 168 -0.43 14.34 15.72
N ARG A 169 0.38 13.86 14.78
CA ARG A 169 1.68 14.46 14.44
C ARG A 169 1.91 14.50 12.94
N TYR A 170 2.41 15.65 12.51
CA TYR A 170 2.75 15.98 11.14
C TYR A 170 4.24 15.69 10.92
N SER A 171 4.59 14.41 10.88
CA SER A 171 5.99 13.98 10.81
C SER A 171 6.19 12.76 9.91
N GLN A 172 5.12 12.28 9.24
CA GLN A 172 5.17 11.10 8.39
C GLN A 172 4.77 11.47 6.95
N ASP A 173 5.83 11.52 6.14
CA ASP A 173 5.99 11.66 4.69
C ASP A 173 4.80 11.32 3.78
N ASP A 174 4.68 12.15 2.72
CA ASP A 174 4.06 12.01 1.39
C ASP A 174 2.64 11.43 1.26
N LEU A 175 2.17 10.55 2.14
CA LEU A 175 0.89 9.85 1.99
C LEU A 175 -0.30 10.82 1.98
N TRP A 176 -0.25 11.86 2.83
CA TRP A 176 -1.28 12.90 2.91
C TRP A 176 -1.18 13.91 1.77
N ALA A 177 0.04 14.21 1.34
CA ALA A 177 0.31 15.10 0.21
C ALA A 177 -0.01 14.44 -1.15
N MET A 178 -0.38 13.15 -1.15
CA MET A 178 -0.85 12.42 -2.34
C MET A 178 -2.37 12.27 -2.38
N ASP A 179 -3.06 12.42 -1.24
CA ASP A 179 -4.50 12.19 -1.16
C ASP A 179 -5.27 13.51 -1.44
N ARG A 180 -5.84 13.56 -2.64
CA ARG A 180 -6.60 14.69 -3.16
C ARG A 180 -7.89 14.98 -2.40
N GLY A 181 -8.41 14.03 -1.61
CA GLY A 181 -9.55 14.27 -0.72
C GLY A 181 -9.22 15.28 0.38
N PHE A 182 -8.02 15.21 0.96
CA PHE A 182 -7.56 16.21 1.94
C PHE A 182 -7.26 17.56 1.29
N GLY A 183 -6.72 17.53 0.06
CA GLY A 183 -6.57 18.72 -0.77
C GLY A 183 -7.92 19.42 -0.95
N LEU A 184 -8.93 18.69 -1.44
CA LEU A 184 -10.27 19.21 -1.69
C LEU A 184 -10.89 19.84 -0.46
N PHE A 185 -10.76 19.18 0.70
CA PHE A 185 -11.20 19.75 1.98
C PHE A 185 -10.57 21.11 2.29
N SER A 186 -9.32 21.32 1.88
CA SER A 186 -8.56 22.54 2.14
C SER A 186 -8.63 23.56 1.01
N GLY A 187 -9.42 23.30 -0.04
CA GLY A 187 -9.45 24.15 -1.24
C GLY A 187 -8.17 24.06 -2.10
N LEU A 188 -7.45 22.93 -2.01
CA LEU A 188 -6.17 22.66 -2.69
C LEU A 188 -6.22 21.39 -3.54
N ASN A 189 -5.31 21.24 -4.48
CA ASN A 189 -5.14 19.96 -5.20
C ASN A 189 -4.68 18.84 -4.25
N VAL A 190 -3.73 19.12 -3.36
CA VAL A 190 -3.21 18.24 -2.31
C VAL A 190 -2.72 19.08 -1.13
N LEU A 191 -2.58 18.46 0.05
CA LEU A 191 -2.04 19.14 1.22
C LEU A 191 -0.59 19.60 1.02
N PRO A 192 -0.19 20.75 1.61
CA PRO A 192 1.19 21.21 1.61
C PRO A 192 2.15 20.16 2.18
N LYS A 193 3.44 20.30 1.87
CA LYS A 193 4.48 19.40 2.41
C LYS A 193 4.73 19.60 3.89
N ASP A 194 5.43 18.64 4.50
CA ASP A 194 5.75 18.69 5.93
C ASP A 194 6.44 20.01 6.33
N GLY A 195 7.52 20.33 5.63
CA GLY A 195 8.22 21.59 5.86
C GLY A 195 7.33 22.83 5.78
N THR A 196 6.33 22.85 4.88
CA THR A 196 5.45 24.01 4.72
C THR A 196 4.51 24.19 5.92
N LEU A 197 3.76 23.16 6.34
CA LEU A 197 2.87 23.34 7.50
C LEU A 197 3.67 23.47 8.81
N SER A 198 4.79 22.78 8.94
CA SER A 198 5.68 22.92 10.10
C SER A 198 6.20 24.36 10.22
N SER A 199 6.76 24.94 9.14
CA SER A 199 7.17 26.35 9.12
C SER A 199 6.00 27.30 9.35
N TYR A 200 4.80 26.97 8.86
CA TYR A 200 3.61 27.77 9.09
C TYR A 200 3.24 27.83 10.58
N SER A 201 3.22 26.67 11.26
CA SER A 201 2.92 26.59 12.69
C SER A 201 3.91 27.37 13.56
N TYR A 202 5.16 27.55 13.13
CA TYR A 202 6.13 28.40 13.82
C TYR A 202 5.88 29.90 13.62
N ARG A 203 5.13 30.30 12.59
CA ARG A 203 4.81 31.69 12.27
C ARG A 203 3.51 32.18 12.92
N THR A 204 2.72 31.27 13.49
CA THR A 204 1.47 31.59 14.19
C THR A 204 1.75 31.84 15.67
N ASP A 205 1.20 32.92 16.23
CA ASP A 205 1.29 33.24 17.65
C ASP A 205 -0.05 32.97 18.37
N ARG A 206 0.00 32.83 19.70
CA ARG A 206 -1.16 32.54 20.55
C ARG A 206 -2.18 33.68 20.57
N HIS A 207 -1.75 34.91 20.30
CA HIS A 207 -2.64 36.06 20.16
C HIS A 207 -3.56 35.97 18.92
N MET A 208 -3.26 35.08 17.98
CA MET A 208 -4.02 34.85 16.75
C MET A 208 -5.10 33.75 16.90
N ASN A 209 -5.19 33.09 18.07
CA ASN A 209 -6.16 32.01 18.37
C ASN A 209 -7.20 32.48 19.40
#